data_AF-A0A6N6S5U4-F1
#
_entry.id   AF-A0A6N6S5U4-F1
#
_cell.length_a   1.000
_cell.length_b   1.000
_cell.length_c   1.000
_cell.angle_alpha   90.00
_cell.angle_beta   90.00
_cell.angle_gamma   90.00
#
_symmetry.space_group_name_H-M   'P 1'
#
loop_
_entity.id
_entity.type
_entity.pdbx_description
1 polymer ?
#
loop_
_entity_poly.entity_id
_entity_poly.type
_entity_poly.pdbx_seq_one_letter_code
_entity_poly.pdbx_strand_id
1 'polypeptide(L)'
;MAEIWYLPVDSESVEGREAQYERPFRDGIELLELTPEKWQCGPGEFPELKTGNPLVDESGYVYVMMRVTEDEVAKYDDKRWKPGWYKSSLTIVGFEKNLRKKPK
;
A
#
# COMPACT_ATOMS: atom_id res chain seq x y z
N MET A 1 7.60 -10.29 4.85
CA MET A 1 6.85 -10.00 3.61
C MET A 1 6.08 -8.71 3.81
N ALA A 2 5.88 -7.95 2.73
CA ALA A 2 4.94 -6.83 2.71
C ALA A 2 3.57 -7.32 2.27
N GLU A 3 2.53 -6.77 2.90
CA GLU A 3 1.14 -7.08 2.62
C GLU A 3 0.51 -5.95 1.80
N ILE A 4 -0.27 -6.30 0.79
CA ILE A 4 -0.98 -5.34 -0.06
C ILE A 4 -2.47 -5.45 0.22
N TRP A 5 -3.08 -4.31 0.48
CA TRP A 5 -4.44 -4.17 0.96
C TRP A 5 -5.26 -3.29 0.03
N TYR A 6 -6.49 -3.72 -0.24
CA TYR A 6 -7.54 -2.91 -0.85
C TYR A 6 -8.46 -2.41 0.26
N LEU A 7 -8.30 -1.14 0.62
CA LEU A 7 -9.00 -0.52 1.74
C LEU A 7 -10.07 0.44 1.25
N PRO A 8 -11.36 0.09 1.39
CA PRO A 8 -12.45 1.05 1.26
C PRO A 8 -12.22 2.29 2.12
N VAL A 9 -12.68 3.46 1.67
CA VAL A 9 -12.42 4.76 2.31
C VAL A 9 -12.97 4.88 3.74
N ASP A 10 -13.95 4.05 4.09
CA ASP A 10 -14.54 3.93 5.42
C ASP A 10 -13.90 2.81 6.26
N SER A 11 -12.80 2.21 5.79
CA SER A 11 -12.08 1.21 6.59
C SER A 11 -11.43 1.89 7.79
N GLU A 12 -11.70 1.34 8.98
CA GLU A 12 -11.06 1.77 10.23
C GLU A 12 -10.03 0.73 10.73
N SER A 13 -10.08 -0.50 10.21
CA SER A 13 -9.15 -1.57 10.54
C SER A 13 -9.05 -2.62 9.43
N VAL A 14 -8.08 -3.53 9.59
CA VAL A 14 -7.95 -4.76 8.79
C VAL A 14 -8.22 -6.02 9.60
N GLU A 15 -8.73 -5.90 10.83
CA GLU A 15 -8.99 -7.05 11.69
C GLU A 15 -10.07 -7.97 11.08
N GLY A 16 -9.83 -9.28 11.11
CA GLY A 16 -10.72 -10.27 10.50
C GLY A 16 -10.71 -10.27 8.97
N ARG A 17 -9.80 -9.53 8.33
CA ARG A 17 -9.60 -9.49 6.88
C ARG A 17 -8.24 -10.08 6.52
N GLU A 18 -8.14 -10.64 5.33
CA GLU A 18 -6.87 -11.08 4.75
C GLU A 18 -6.35 -10.04 3.76
N ALA A 19 -5.01 -9.92 3.70
CA ALA A 19 -4.35 -9.12 2.69
C ALA A 19 -4.68 -9.68 1.29
N GLN A 20 -4.85 -8.80 0.31
CA GLN A 20 -5.13 -9.22 -1.06
C GLN A 20 -3.90 -9.91 -1.67
N TYR A 21 -2.70 -9.46 -1.32
CA TYR A 21 -1.45 -10.07 -1.74
C TYR A 21 -0.37 -9.98 -0.67
N GLU A 22 0.53 -10.95 -0.68
CA GLU A 22 1.78 -10.89 0.06
C GLU A 22 2.95 -11.01 -0.92
N ARG A 23 3.92 -10.09 -0.78
CA ARG A 23 5.08 -9.99 -1.66
C ARG A 23 6.34 -9.59 -0.88
N PRO A 24 7.54 -9.87 -1.41
CA PRO A 24 8.74 -9.22 -0.91
C PRO A 24 8.57 -7.70 -0.94
N PHE A 25 9.10 -7.00 0.07
CA PHE A 25 8.96 -5.54 0.17
C PHE A 25 9.43 -4.81 -1.10
N ARG A 26 10.55 -5.26 -1.68
CA ARG A 26 11.10 -4.73 -2.93
C ARG A 26 10.10 -4.81 -4.10
N ASP A 27 9.51 -5.98 -4.31
CA ASP A 27 8.56 -6.22 -5.39
C ASP A 27 7.29 -5.39 -5.18
N GLY A 28 6.83 -5.28 -3.92
CA GLY A 28 5.70 -4.44 -3.54
C GLY A 28 5.92 -2.97 -3.88
N ILE A 29 7.12 -2.44 -3.59
CA ILE A 29 7.50 -1.06 -3.95
C ILE A 29 7.39 -0.82 -5.45
N GLU A 30 7.93 -1.74 -6.27
CA GLU A 30 7.91 -1.60 -7.73
C GLU A 30 6.48 -1.70 -8.29
N LEU A 31 5.72 -2.71 -7.87
CA LEU A 31 4.36 -2.96 -8.35
C LEU A 31 3.40 -1.82 -8.02
N LEU A 32 3.58 -1.20 -6.85
CA LEU A 32 2.73 -0.13 -6.33
C LEU A 32 3.27 1.27 -6.62
N GLU A 33 4.40 1.37 -7.34
CA GLU A 33 5.09 2.63 -7.64
C GLU A 33 5.31 3.47 -6.37
N LEU A 34 5.78 2.83 -5.30
CA LEU A 34 5.96 3.47 -4.00
C LEU A 34 7.27 4.23 -3.93
N THR A 35 7.26 5.29 -3.14
CA THR A 35 8.43 6.04 -2.72
C THR A 35 8.39 6.22 -1.20
N PRO A 36 9.52 6.49 -0.54
CA PRO A 36 9.55 6.72 0.91
C PRO A 36 8.57 7.83 1.37
N GLU A 37 8.32 8.83 0.53
CA GLU A 37 7.41 9.95 0.79
C GLU A 37 5.93 9.54 0.86
N LYS A 38 5.57 8.37 0.32
CA LYS A 38 4.20 7.85 0.36
C LYS A 38 3.86 7.15 1.69
N TRP A 39 4.78 7.12 2.64
CA TRP A 39 4.54 6.64 4.00
C TRP A 39 3.42 7.46 4.66
N GLN A 40 2.48 6.78 5.30
CA GLN A 40 1.30 7.39 5.92
C GLN A 40 1.43 7.39 7.45
N CYS A 41 1.65 6.22 8.03
CA CYS A 41 1.65 6.03 9.48
C CYS A 41 2.43 4.77 9.89
N GLY A 42 2.70 4.65 11.20
CA GLY A 42 3.48 3.55 11.77
C GLY A 42 2.74 2.20 11.75
N PRO A 43 3.43 1.10 12.12
CA PRO A 43 2.87 -0.25 12.13
C PRO A 43 1.80 -0.48 13.21
N GLY A 44 1.80 0.33 14.28
CA GLY A 44 0.77 0.29 15.33
C GLY A 44 -0.42 1.22 15.09
N GLU A 45 -0.46 1.88 13.94
CA GLU A 45 -1.50 2.84 13.57
C GLU A 45 -2.26 2.35 12.33
N PHE A 46 -3.45 2.93 12.10
CA PHE A 46 -4.21 2.70 10.88
C PHE A 46 -4.23 3.98 10.03
N PRO A 47 -4.00 3.87 8.71
CA PRO A 47 -3.92 5.03 7.83
C PRO A 47 -5.28 5.72 7.72
N GLU A 48 -5.28 7.05 7.79
CA GLU A 48 -6.51 7.81 7.62
C GLU A 48 -6.92 7.83 6.14
N LEU A 49 -8.07 7.25 5.84
CA LEU A 49 -8.62 7.19 4.49
C LEU A 49 -9.67 8.30 4.33
N LYS A 50 -9.29 9.41 3.71
CA LYS A 50 -10.23 10.51 3.38
C LYS A 50 -10.56 10.49 1.91
N THR A 51 -11.82 10.71 1.52
CA THR A 51 -12.18 11.06 0.13
C THR A 51 -11.73 12.50 -0.12
N GLY A 52 -10.87 12.70 -1.12
CA GLY A 52 -10.38 14.01 -1.51
C GLY A 52 -11.17 14.52 -2.71
N ASN A 53 -12.23 15.30 -2.47
CA ASN A 53 -13.02 15.98 -3.49
C ASN A 53 -13.77 15.03 -4.48
N PRO A 54 -15.09 14.86 -4.32
CA PRO A 54 -15.89 13.91 -5.11
C PRO A 54 -15.97 14.20 -6.63
N LEU A 55 -15.46 15.36 -7.09
CA LEU A 55 -15.38 15.72 -8.51
C LEU A 55 -14.07 15.27 -9.19
N VAL A 56 -13.06 14.85 -8.41
CA VAL A 56 -11.74 14.38 -8.90
C VAL A 56 -11.58 12.88 -8.66
N ASP A 57 -12.20 12.36 -7.60
CA ASP A 57 -12.14 10.95 -7.18
C ASP A 57 -13.10 10.02 -7.97
N GLU A 58 -13.14 10.11 -9.30
CA GLU A 58 -13.84 9.12 -10.16
C GLU A 58 -13.23 7.70 -10.06
N SER A 59 -12.12 7.57 -9.33
CA SER A 59 -11.31 6.36 -9.20
C SER A 59 -11.63 5.53 -7.96
N GLY A 60 -12.90 5.42 -7.58
CA GLY A 60 -13.39 4.38 -6.67
C GLY A 60 -13.00 4.57 -5.21
N TYR A 61 -13.95 4.21 -4.34
CA TYR A 61 -13.86 4.32 -2.88
C TYR A 61 -12.80 3.42 -2.23
N VAL A 62 -11.81 2.91 -2.96
CA VAL A 62 -10.88 1.88 -2.47
C VAL A 62 -9.43 2.25 -2.75
N TYR A 63 -8.65 2.33 -1.68
CA TYR A 63 -7.23 2.62 -1.70
C TYR A 63 -6.40 1.34 -1.82
N VAL A 64 -5.37 1.36 -2.65
CA VAL A 64 -4.34 0.33 -2.66
C VAL A 64 -3.21 0.74 -1.74
N MET A 65 -3.04 -0.03 -0.66
CA MET A 65 -2.14 0.28 0.44
C MET A 65 -1.17 -0.88 0.65
N MET A 66 0.03 -0.59 1.16
CA MET A 66 1.00 -1.62 1.54
C MET A 66 1.35 -1.47 3.02
N ARG A 67 1.27 -2.57 3.76
CA ARG A 67 1.78 -2.66 5.14
C ARG A 67 3.09 -3.44 5.12
N VAL A 68 4.11 -2.89 5.77
CA VAL A 68 5.42 -3.54 5.90
C VAL A 68 5.89 -3.50 7.35
N THR A 69 6.43 -4.62 7.82
CA THR A 69 6.96 -4.78 9.19
C THR A 69 8.37 -4.24 9.32
N GLU A 70 8.80 -4.00 10.56
CA GLU A 70 10.16 -3.53 10.87
C GLU A 70 11.24 -4.48 10.37
N ASP A 71 11.05 -5.79 10.60
CA ASP A 71 11.99 -6.82 10.16
C ASP A 71 12.24 -6.81 8.65
N GLU A 72 11.22 -6.47 7.85
CA GLU A 72 11.34 -6.44 6.40
C GLU A 72 12.00 -5.16 5.89
N VAL A 73 11.67 -4.03 6.48
CA VAL A 73 12.34 -2.75 6.16
C VAL A 73 13.81 -2.79 6.57
N ALA A 74 14.13 -3.42 7.71
CA ALA A 74 15.51 -3.55 8.20
C ALA A 74 16.43 -4.32 7.23
N LYS A 75 15.87 -5.26 6.47
CA LYS A 75 16.58 -6.03 5.43
C LYS A 75 16.84 -5.23 4.15
N TYR A 76 16.25 -4.04 4.02
CA TYR A 76 16.41 -3.19 2.86
C TYR A 76 17.55 -2.17 3.09
N ASP A 77 18.38 -1.97 2.07
CA ASP A 77 19.59 -1.13 2.19
C ASP A 77 19.25 0.35 2.32
N ASP A 78 18.16 0.80 1.69
CA ASP A 78 17.74 2.20 1.73
C ASP A 78 17.04 2.54 3.06
N LYS A 79 17.73 3.29 3.92
CA LYS A 79 17.26 3.69 5.27
C LYS A 79 16.19 4.77 5.27
N ARG A 80 15.79 5.30 4.10
CA ARG A 80 14.66 6.25 4.01
C ARG A 80 13.31 5.55 4.21
N TRP A 81 13.25 4.24 3.97
CA TRP A 81 12.05 3.45 4.20
C TRP A 81 11.83 3.22 5.69
N LYS A 82 10.57 3.31 6.10
CA LYS A 82 10.10 3.10 7.47
C LYS A 82 9.08 1.95 7.51
N PRO A 83 8.99 1.20 8.62
CA PRO A 83 7.88 0.27 8.81
C PRO A 83 6.54 1.01 8.90
N GLY A 84 5.46 0.30 8.58
CA GLY A 84 4.09 0.82 8.62
C GLY A 84 3.41 0.82 7.27
N TRP A 85 2.55 1.83 7.06
CA TRP A 85 1.63 1.89 5.93
C TRP A 85 2.09 2.85 4.85
N TYR A 86 1.97 2.43 3.61
CA TYR A 86 2.24 3.22 2.41
C TYR A 86 1.01 3.27 1.53
N LYS A 87 0.71 4.46 1.00
CA LYS A 87 -0.42 4.67 0.08
C LYS A 87 0.07 4.69 -1.37
N SER A 88 -0.40 3.76 -2.19
CA SER A 88 -0.13 3.82 -3.62
C SER A 88 -0.93 4.95 -4.26
N SER A 89 -0.40 5.49 -5.36
CA SER A 89 -1.15 6.40 -6.24
C SER A 89 -1.98 5.64 -7.27
N LEU A 90 -1.83 4.31 -7.34
CA LEU A 90 -2.55 3.47 -8.27
C LEU A 90 -3.96 3.17 -7.78
N THR A 91 -4.87 3.08 -8.74
CA THR A 91 -6.17 2.44 -8.54
C THR A 91 -5.99 0.93 -8.51
N ILE A 92 -7.00 0.18 -8.04
CA ILE A 92 -7.01 -1.29 -8.14
C ILE A 92 -6.72 -1.73 -9.57
N VAL A 93 -7.38 -1.13 -10.56
CA VAL A 93 -7.18 -1.47 -11.99
C VAL A 93 -5.74 -1.20 -12.44
N GLY A 94 -5.13 -0.09 -11.99
CA GLY A 94 -3.73 0.22 -12.28
C GLY A 94 -2.78 -0.82 -11.70
N PHE A 95 -2.97 -1.19 -10.43
CA PHE A 95 -2.15 -2.18 -9.77
C PHE A 95 -2.33 -3.60 -10.36
N GLU A 96 -3.55 -4.03 -10.66
CA GLU A 96 -3.82 -5.32 -11.32
C GLU A 96 -3.15 -5.41 -12.71
N LYS A 97 -3.08 -4.29 -13.44
CA LYS A 97 -2.33 -4.23 -14.70
C LYS A 97 -0.83 -4.41 -14.46
N ASN A 98 -0.28 -3.82 -13.40
CA ASN A 98 1.12 -4.00 -13.03
C ASN A 98 1.41 -5.45 -12.60
N LEU A 99 0.53 -6.08 -11.83
CA LEU A 99 0.64 -7.51 -11.46
C LEU A 99 0.72 -8.45 -12.67
N ARG A 100 -0.03 -8.14 -13.75
CA ARG A 100 -0.04 -8.95 -14.98
C ARG A 100 1.18 -8.73 -15.87
N LYS A 101 1.85 -7.58 -15.75
CA LYS A 101 3.13 -7.37 -16.41
C LYS A 101 4.17 -8.13 -15.60
N LYS A 102 4.70 -9.23 -16.15
CA LYS A 102 5.81 -9.96 -15.51
C LYS A 102 6.91 -8.94 -15.12
N PRO A 103 7.44 -8.98 -13.90
CA PRO A 103 8.60 -8.17 -13.54
C PRO A 103 9.73 -8.50 -14.52
N LYS A 104 10.43 -7.47 -14.99
CA LYS A 104 11.52 -7.59 -15.97
C LYS A 104 12.81 -8.04 -15.30
#